data_AF-K0YEB6-F1
#
_entry.id   AF-K0YEB6-F1
#
_cell.length_a   1.000
_cell.length_b   1.000
_cell.length_c   1.000
_cell.angle_alpha   90.00
_cell.angle_beta   90.00
_cell.angle_gamma   90.00
#
_symmetry.space_group_name_H-M   'P 1'
#
loop_
_entity.id
_entity.type
_entity.pdbx_description
1 polymer ?
#
loop_
_entity_poly.entity_id
_entity_poly.type
_entity_poly.pdbx_seq_one_letter_code
_entity_poly.pdbx_strand_id
1 'polypeptide(L)'
;MAAPQPRVRRLAIVALAGALAAAAALPGVVLAQPSGAPSESPAPSSGPQPSPRPGGGDQGGEGPGGEAMRVDREAAAALPDGVSVENVEYRTGNELRLTLRSAAMPASGIEVAVLLPRDFYAEPEHTFPELWLLDDAATEKGSGWLRRTNLARFMADKNVLTVLPLGGQRSAYSDWADAPAAPDGEGRWRQLLADELPGITRAYLRSNGTRAVVGAGSGGAAALSLAGAEPDLFSFAGSLSGVLDTEAPGVPGLLDEELEPDLEELWGSPGDEHWQANNPMRLIPGLTGLDVYVSAGTGLPESREGGSPARRPAGEDVAGLEAAAGLSSRGFVRSLEEAGGEPIGEFPAAGLRAWEFWQLELSRAWAPIAASLDLDGEEREACRATPRARALIEGSAALSGCLAPSYTVERDGTEITVTQAVGGLVLTPEEGEAGIVLEPLAGAYRQAGGPAGSLGLPTGPALPVDGDDKPTPPAEWGEDEAIRQDFAGGAIIGSKKSGFYAVPRPILAAYDERGGAAELGLPEGPAEDGGQSFADGEVRADDTTEGE
;
A
#
# COMPACT_ATOMS: atom_id res chain seq x y z
N MET A 1 -1.95 71.17 -10.10
CA MET A 1 -1.15 71.17 -8.87
C MET A 1 -2.09 71.16 -7.68
N ALA A 2 -1.92 70.14 -6.83
CA ALA A 2 -2.48 69.93 -5.48
C ALA A 2 -4.00 70.11 -5.26
N ALA A 3 -4.69 68.98 -5.11
CA ALA A 3 -6.07 68.84 -4.64
C ALA A 3 -6.19 69.00 -3.11
N PRO A 4 -7.36 69.44 -2.58
CA PRO A 4 -7.65 69.42 -1.16
C PRO A 4 -8.36 68.12 -0.74
N GLN A 5 -8.00 67.61 0.43
CA GLN A 5 -8.63 66.44 1.07
C GLN A 5 -10.06 66.70 1.57
N PRO A 6 -10.88 65.64 1.70
CA PRO A 6 -11.92 65.62 2.72
C PRO A 6 -11.93 64.34 3.59
N ARG A 7 -11.78 64.58 4.90
CA ARG A 7 -12.50 64.04 6.08
C ARG A 7 -13.11 62.62 5.98
N VAL A 8 -12.55 61.69 6.75
CA VAL A 8 -13.16 60.41 7.13
C VAL A 8 -14.16 60.63 8.28
N ARG A 9 -15.42 60.21 8.08
CA ARG A 9 -16.45 60.11 9.12
C ARG A 9 -16.37 58.75 9.82
N ARG A 10 -16.36 58.75 11.15
CA ARG A 10 -16.68 57.58 11.99
C ARG A 10 -18.18 57.30 11.91
N LEU A 11 -18.57 56.04 11.70
CA LEU A 11 -19.87 55.51 12.12
C LEU A 11 -19.64 54.19 12.87
N ALA A 12 -20.11 54.17 14.12
CA ALA A 12 -20.42 52.97 14.88
C ALA A 12 -21.88 52.56 14.58
N ILE A 13 -22.34 51.46 15.23
CA ILE A 13 -23.73 50.95 15.41
C ILE A 13 -24.11 49.88 14.34
N VAL A 14 -24.65 48.68 14.65
CA VAL A 14 -25.13 48.04 15.89
C VAL A 14 -25.28 46.52 15.68
N ALA A 15 -25.22 45.76 16.77
CA ALA A 15 -25.57 44.35 16.85
C ALA A 15 -27.08 44.11 16.69
N LEU A 16 -27.49 43.06 15.98
CA LEU A 16 -28.84 42.52 16.08
C LEU A 16 -28.79 41.02 16.37
N ALA A 17 -29.07 40.69 17.63
CA ALA A 17 -29.66 39.42 18.01
C ALA A 17 -31.17 39.49 17.75
N GLY A 18 -31.76 38.42 17.26
CA GLY A 18 -33.20 38.32 17.04
C GLY A 18 -33.63 36.93 16.59
N ALA A 19 -34.11 36.15 17.55
CA ALA A 19 -34.71 34.84 17.37
C ALA A 19 -35.97 34.87 16.50
N LEU A 20 -36.24 33.78 15.76
CA LEU A 20 -37.60 33.40 15.40
C LEU A 20 -37.72 31.87 15.33
N ALA A 21 -38.41 31.32 16.32
CA ALA A 21 -39.06 30.03 16.23
C ALA A 21 -40.40 30.19 15.51
N ALA A 22 -40.71 29.30 14.57
CA ALA A 22 -42.07 29.04 14.12
C ALA A 22 -42.17 27.60 13.60
N ALA A 23 -42.88 26.77 14.36
CA ALA A 23 -43.33 25.45 13.94
C ALA A 23 -44.48 25.60 12.93
N ALA A 24 -44.45 24.82 11.86
CA ALA A 24 -45.60 24.56 11.01
C ALA A 24 -45.63 23.06 10.67
N ALA A 25 -46.65 22.39 11.20
CA ALA A 25 -47.02 21.02 10.86
C ALA A 25 -47.84 20.98 9.56
N LEU A 26 -47.90 19.77 8.99
CA LEU A 26 -48.81 19.20 7.97
C LEU A 26 -48.09 18.76 6.67
N PRO A 27 -48.61 17.76 5.95
CA PRO A 27 -48.93 16.39 6.37
C PRO A 27 -48.26 15.35 5.46
N GLY A 28 -48.28 14.08 5.88
CA GLY A 28 -47.65 12.97 5.18
C GLY A 28 -48.13 12.76 3.75
N VAL A 29 -47.16 12.47 2.88
CA VAL A 29 -47.38 11.80 1.60
C VAL A 29 -46.70 10.44 1.69
N VAL A 30 -47.54 9.41 1.84
CA VAL A 30 -47.13 8.01 1.69
C VAL A 30 -46.95 7.76 0.18
N LEU A 31 -45.71 7.59 -0.26
CA LEU A 31 -45.42 6.97 -1.55
C LEU A 31 -45.22 5.47 -1.32
N ALA A 32 -46.21 4.69 -1.70
CA ALA A 32 -46.13 3.24 -1.76
C ALA A 32 -45.07 2.83 -2.79
N GLN A 33 -44.03 2.14 -2.31
CA GLN A 33 -43.09 1.39 -3.15
C GLN A 33 -43.64 -0.04 -3.30
N PRO A 34 -43.61 -0.64 -4.51
CA PRO A 34 -44.12 -1.99 -4.73
C PRO A 34 -43.17 -3.02 -4.11
N SER A 35 -43.73 -3.92 -3.32
CA SER A 35 -43.08 -5.12 -2.80
C SER A 35 -42.65 -6.03 -3.94
N GLY A 36 -41.34 -6.08 -4.20
CA GLY A 36 -40.69 -7.14 -4.97
C GLY A 36 -40.00 -8.09 -3.99
N ALA A 37 -40.46 -9.34 -3.92
CA ALA A 37 -39.83 -10.39 -3.14
C ALA A 37 -38.44 -10.73 -3.73
N PRO A 38 -37.39 -10.89 -2.92
CA PRO A 38 -36.15 -11.49 -3.39
C PRO A 38 -36.38 -12.99 -3.62
N SER A 39 -36.04 -13.46 -4.81
CA SER A 39 -36.04 -14.87 -5.16
C SER A 39 -34.86 -15.56 -4.46
N GLU A 40 -35.17 -16.59 -3.68
CA GLU A 40 -34.19 -17.56 -3.17
C GLU A 40 -33.46 -18.22 -4.35
N SER A 41 -32.14 -18.30 -4.26
CA SER A 41 -31.32 -19.26 -5.00
C SER A 41 -30.36 -19.94 -4.03
N PRO A 42 -30.15 -21.26 -4.17
CA PRO A 42 -29.68 -22.11 -3.08
C PRO A 42 -28.17 -21.98 -2.81
N ALA A 43 -27.81 -22.08 -1.53
CA ALA A 43 -26.43 -22.19 -1.06
C ALA A 43 -25.74 -23.45 -1.62
N PRO A 44 -24.46 -23.37 -2.05
CA PRO A 44 -23.68 -24.56 -2.33
C PRO A 44 -23.26 -25.25 -1.02
N SER A 45 -23.49 -26.56 -0.96
CA SER A 45 -23.15 -27.43 0.14
C SER A 45 -21.64 -27.52 0.36
N SER A 46 -21.20 -27.21 1.58
CA SER A 46 -19.84 -27.42 2.09
C SER A 46 -19.52 -28.92 2.22
N GLY A 47 -18.70 -29.44 1.30
CA GLY A 47 -17.94 -30.68 1.48
C GLY A 47 -16.61 -30.40 2.22
N PRO A 48 -16.01 -31.40 2.89
CA PRO A 48 -14.85 -31.19 3.75
C PRO A 48 -13.59 -30.85 2.92
N GLN A 49 -13.00 -29.68 3.16
CA GLN A 49 -11.70 -29.29 2.60
C GLN A 49 -10.57 -30.13 3.23
N PRO A 50 -9.60 -30.63 2.43
CA PRO A 50 -8.40 -31.27 2.95
C PRO A 50 -7.44 -30.22 3.51
N SER A 51 -6.90 -30.47 4.70
CA SER A 51 -5.91 -29.62 5.37
C SER A 51 -4.58 -29.59 4.59
N PRO A 52 -3.97 -28.42 4.31
CA PRO A 52 -2.61 -28.38 3.81
C PRO A 52 -1.63 -28.63 4.97
N ARG A 53 -0.76 -29.63 4.79
CA ARG A 53 0.42 -29.84 5.63
C ARG A 53 1.52 -28.90 5.16
N PRO A 54 2.38 -28.38 6.06
CA PRO A 54 3.49 -27.52 5.68
C PRO A 54 4.50 -28.30 4.84
N GLY A 55 4.64 -27.92 3.57
CA GLY A 55 5.69 -28.38 2.68
C GLY A 55 7.02 -27.73 3.06
N GLY A 56 7.73 -28.32 4.02
CA GLY A 56 9.14 -28.02 4.26
C GLY A 56 9.99 -28.59 3.12
N GLY A 57 10.26 -27.78 2.11
CA GLY A 57 11.27 -28.03 1.09
C GLY A 57 12.67 -27.70 1.64
N ASP A 58 13.32 -28.70 2.21
CA ASP A 58 14.73 -28.71 2.55
C ASP A 58 15.58 -28.80 1.27
N GLN A 59 15.98 -27.67 0.69
CA GLN A 59 17.16 -27.58 -0.19
C GLN A 59 17.92 -26.28 0.08
N GLY A 60 19.00 -26.42 0.85
CA GLY A 60 20.04 -25.41 0.94
C GLY A 60 20.77 -25.25 -0.39
N GLY A 61 20.88 -24.01 -0.83
CA GLY A 61 21.84 -23.55 -1.83
C GLY A 61 22.39 -22.20 -1.40
N GLU A 62 23.53 -22.19 -0.71
CA GLU A 62 24.47 -21.07 -0.76
C GLU A 62 25.04 -21.02 -2.19
N GLY A 63 24.29 -20.41 -3.11
CA GLY A 63 24.78 -19.94 -4.39
C GLY A 63 24.90 -18.41 -4.35
N PRO A 64 25.91 -17.81 -4.99
CA PRO A 64 25.96 -16.36 -5.12
C PRO A 64 24.85 -15.91 -6.06
N GLY A 65 23.97 -15.02 -5.58
CA GLY A 65 23.00 -14.30 -6.40
C GLY A 65 21.69 -15.03 -6.68
N GLY A 66 20.70 -14.90 -5.80
CA GLY A 66 19.29 -15.11 -6.14
C GLY A 66 18.52 -13.87 -5.75
N GLU A 67 17.86 -13.20 -6.70
CA GLU A 67 17.04 -12.00 -6.47
C GLU A 67 15.77 -12.27 -5.62
N ALA A 68 15.59 -13.49 -5.13
CA ALA A 68 14.54 -13.84 -4.18
C ALA A 68 14.82 -13.21 -2.80
N MET A 69 13.73 -12.83 -2.11
CA MET A 69 13.79 -12.22 -0.79
C MET A 69 14.55 -13.11 0.20
N ARG A 70 15.62 -12.58 0.79
CA ARG A 70 16.40 -13.28 1.81
C ARG A 70 15.66 -13.23 3.14
N VAL A 71 15.37 -14.41 3.68
CA VAL A 71 14.77 -14.55 5.01
C VAL A 71 15.88 -14.73 6.04
N ASP A 72 15.94 -13.84 7.03
CA ASP A 72 16.72 -14.06 8.24
C ASP A 72 16.06 -15.16 9.06
N ARG A 73 16.67 -16.34 9.04
CA ARG A 73 16.13 -17.54 9.71
C ARG A 73 16.15 -17.43 11.23
N GLU A 74 17.09 -16.70 11.80
CA GLU A 74 17.15 -16.51 13.25
C GLU A 74 16.03 -15.58 13.69
N ALA A 75 15.85 -14.45 12.99
CA ALA A 75 14.73 -13.55 13.25
C ALA A 75 13.37 -14.22 12.97
N ALA A 76 13.24 -15.02 11.91
CA ALA A 76 12.03 -15.77 11.60
C ALA A 76 11.70 -16.82 12.68
N ALA A 77 12.71 -17.49 13.24
CA ALA A 77 12.52 -18.44 14.34
C ALA A 77 12.18 -17.76 15.68
N ALA A 78 12.45 -16.46 15.81
CA ALA A 78 12.11 -15.66 16.98
C ALA A 78 10.71 -15.03 16.91
N LEU A 79 9.96 -15.24 15.82
CA LEU A 79 8.57 -14.78 15.71
C LEU A 79 7.69 -15.46 16.77
N PRO A 80 6.66 -14.75 17.30
CA PRO A 80 5.71 -15.36 18.22
C PRO A 80 5.02 -16.59 17.62
N ASP A 81 4.63 -17.54 18.48
CA ASP A 81 3.87 -18.71 18.06
C ASP A 81 2.59 -18.28 17.32
N GLY A 82 2.39 -18.82 16.12
CA GLY A 82 1.24 -18.48 15.27
C GLY A 82 1.47 -17.29 14.34
N VAL A 83 2.66 -16.67 14.34
CA VAL A 83 3.00 -15.56 13.43
C VAL A 83 3.95 -16.05 12.33
N SER A 84 3.58 -15.90 11.06
CA SER A 84 4.43 -16.25 9.93
C SER A 84 4.01 -15.57 8.63
N VAL A 85 4.92 -15.45 7.67
CA VAL A 85 4.57 -15.11 6.28
C VAL A 85 4.19 -16.40 5.54
N GLU A 86 2.93 -16.50 5.12
CA GLU A 86 2.43 -17.66 4.37
C GLU A 86 2.73 -17.57 2.88
N ASN A 87 2.71 -16.35 2.33
CA ASN A 87 2.95 -16.12 0.92
C ASN A 87 3.66 -14.78 0.68
N VAL A 88 4.50 -14.75 -0.35
CA VAL A 88 5.18 -13.55 -0.86
C VAL A 88 4.93 -13.48 -2.36
N GLU A 89 4.11 -12.52 -2.78
CA GLU A 89 3.83 -12.26 -4.19
C GLU A 89 4.51 -10.96 -4.62
N TYR A 90 5.17 -10.99 -5.77
CA TYR A 90 5.82 -9.81 -6.36
C TYR A 90 4.86 -9.16 -7.36
N ARG A 91 4.15 -8.11 -6.94
CA ARG A 91 3.19 -7.39 -7.78
C ARG A 91 3.87 -6.57 -8.88
N THR A 92 5.04 -6.03 -8.56
CA THR A 92 5.94 -5.34 -9.50
C THR A 92 7.39 -5.67 -9.14
N GLY A 93 8.36 -5.16 -9.89
CA GLY A 93 9.77 -5.27 -9.56
C GLY A 93 10.15 -4.62 -8.22
N ASN A 94 9.28 -3.79 -7.62
CA ASN A 94 9.52 -3.09 -6.36
C ASN A 94 8.32 -3.06 -5.39
N GLU A 95 7.26 -3.81 -5.64
CA GLU A 95 6.11 -3.98 -4.75
C GLU A 95 5.91 -5.45 -4.42
N LEU A 96 5.92 -5.77 -3.12
CA LEU A 96 5.55 -7.07 -2.59
C LEU A 96 4.16 -7.04 -1.97
N ARG A 97 3.47 -8.17 -2.05
CA ARG A 97 2.27 -8.49 -1.27
C ARG A 97 2.62 -9.67 -0.37
N LEU A 98 2.61 -9.43 0.94
CA LEU A 98 2.79 -10.46 1.94
C LEU A 98 1.43 -10.92 2.44
N THR A 99 1.21 -12.23 2.52
CA THR A 99 0.07 -12.81 3.24
C THR A 99 0.59 -13.35 4.56
N LEU A 100 0.01 -12.89 5.66
CA LEU A 100 0.45 -13.16 7.02
C LEU A 100 -0.52 -14.09 7.72
N ARG A 101 0.04 -15.06 8.43
CA ARG A 101 -0.63 -15.70 9.56
C ARG A 101 -0.38 -14.82 10.78
N SER A 102 -1.46 -14.40 11.41
CA SER A 102 -1.44 -13.61 12.65
C SER A 102 -1.88 -14.47 13.82
N ALA A 103 -1.24 -14.30 14.98
CA ALA A 103 -1.70 -14.92 16.22
C ALA A 103 -2.88 -14.14 16.82
N ALA A 104 -2.89 -12.82 16.64
CA ALA A 104 -3.95 -11.92 17.04
C ALA A 104 -5.22 -12.05 16.16
N MET A 105 -5.03 -12.33 14.86
CA MET A 105 -6.10 -12.49 13.86
C MET A 105 -5.91 -13.75 13.00
N PRO A 106 -6.05 -14.96 13.58
CA PRO A 106 -5.80 -16.24 12.90
C PRO A 106 -6.76 -16.59 11.75
N ALA A 107 -7.92 -15.95 11.63
CA ALA A 107 -8.92 -16.24 10.60
C ALA A 107 -8.90 -15.26 9.41
N SER A 108 -8.34 -14.05 9.58
CA SER A 108 -8.49 -12.97 8.60
C SER A 108 -7.54 -13.00 7.37
N GLY A 109 -6.49 -13.83 7.36
CA GLY A 109 -5.56 -13.92 6.22
C GLY A 109 -4.98 -12.56 5.82
N ILE A 110 -4.24 -11.93 6.73
CA ILE A 110 -3.88 -10.51 6.65
C ILE A 110 -2.89 -10.24 5.52
N GLU A 111 -3.18 -9.25 4.68
CA GLU A 111 -2.27 -8.84 3.62
C GLU A 111 -1.53 -7.55 3.96
N VAL A 112 -0.27 -7.45 3.55
CA VAL A 112 0.56 -6.24 3.69
C VAL A 112 1.23 -5.93 2.36
N ALA A 113 1.05 -4.71 1.85
CA ALA A 113 1.85 -4.19 0.75
C ALA A 113 3.21 -3.71 1.28
N VAL A 114 4.26 -3.97 0.53
CA VAL A 114 5.57 -3.38 0.80
C VAL A 114 6.15 -2.80 -0.49
N LEU A 115 6.38 -1.50 -0.52
CA LEU A 115 7.25 -0.90 -1.53
C LEU A 115 8.70 -1.04 -1.07
N LEU A 116 9.49 -1.71 -1.88
CA LEU A 116 10.88 -1.97 -1.58
C LEU A 116 11.75 -0.72 -1.76
N PRO A 117 12.75 -0.53 -0.90
CA PRO A 117 13.79 0.48 -1.03
C PRO A 117 14.41 0.47 -2.43
N ARG A 118 14.80 1.66 -2.91
CA ARG A 118 15.54 1.84 -4.17
C ARG A 118 16.69 0.84 -4.31
N ASP A 119 17.52 0.72 -3.27
CA ASP A 119 18.76 -0.08 -3.33
C ASP A 119 18.58 -1.52 -2.85
N PHE A 120 17.34 -2.00 -2.64
CA PHE A 120 17.06 -3.31 -2.08
C PHE A 120 17.84 -4.44 -2.81
N TYR A 121 17.85 -4.45 -4.14
CA TYR A 121 18.56 -5.48 -4.90
C TYR A 121 20.04 -5.16 -5.12
N ALA A 122 20.38 -3.88 -5.24
CA ALA A 122 21.75 -3.44 -5.49
C ALA A 122 22.66 -3.65 -4.26
N GLU A 123 22.08 -3.55 -3.07
CA GLU A 123 22.77 -3.71 -1.79
C GLU A 123 22.10 -4.82 -0.96
N PRO A 124 22.40 -6.10 -1.24
CA PRO A 124 21.70 -7.25 -0.64
C PRO A 124 22.00 -7.49 0.84
N GLU A 125 23.01 -6.81 1.40
CA GLU A 125 23.35 -6.85 2.83
C GLU A 125 22.86 -5.61 3.59
N HIS A 126 22.39 -4.57 2.87
CA HIS A 126 21.91 -3.35 3.51
C HIS A 126 20.58 -3.60 4.24
N THR A 127 20.39 -2.90 5.35
CA THR A 127 19.15 -2.92 6.15
C THR A 127 18.49 -1.56 6.10
N PHE A 128 17.16 -1.50 6.09
CA PHE A 128 16.43 -0.28 5.79
C PHE A 128 15.49 0.12 6.94
N PRO A 129 15.26 1.43 7.16
CA PRO A 129 14.19 1.89 8.03
C PRO A 129 12.82 1.65 7.39
N GLU A 130 11.76 1.84 8.17
CA GLU A 130 10.37 1.62 7.74
C GLU A 130 9.53 2.90 7.79
N LEU A 131 8.64 3.06 6.81
CA LEU A 131 7.54 4.03 6.82
C LEU A 131 6.22 3.27 6.71
N TRP A 132 5.44 3.27 7.76
CA TRP A 132 4.12 2.65 7.79
C TRP A 132 3.07 3.66 7.36
N LEU A 133 2.26 3.29 6.37
CA LEU A 133 1.18 4.13 5.86
C LEU A 133 -0.17 3.47 6.12
N LEU A 134 -0.94 4.07 7.04
CA LEU A 134 -2.28 3.62 7.40
C LEU A 134 -3.32 4.30 6.50
N ASP A 135 -4.25 3.51 5.98
CA ASP A 135 -5.31 3.98 5.10
C ASP A 135 -6.46 4.66 5.87
N ASP A 136 -7.30 5.35 5.13
CA ASP A 136 -8.55 5.91 5.66
C ASP A 136 -9.66 4.84 5.72
N ALA A 137 -10.62 5.00 6.63
CA ALA A 137 -11.73 4.06 6.87
C ALA A 137 -12.60 3.81 5.63
N ALA A 138 -12.65 4.75 4.67
CA ALA A 138 -13.39 4.59 3.43
C ALA A 138 -12.70 3.66 2.39
N THR A 139 -11.55 3.07 2.73
CA THR A 139 -10.79 2.21 1.82
C THR A 139 -11.36 0.79 1.78
N GLU A 140 -12.07 0.45 0.71
CA GLU A 140 -12.73 -0.86 0.59
C GLU A 140 -11.82 -2.00 0.08
N LYS A 141 -10.86 -1.69 -0.80
CA LYS A 141 -10.05 -2.70 -1.49
C LYS A 141 -8.62 -2.23 -1.74
N GLY A 142 -7.68 -3.09 -1.38
CA GLY A 142 -6.24 -2.82 -1.43
C GLY A 142 -5.91 -1.60 -0.58
N SER A 143 -4.86 -0.87 -0.97
CA SER A 143 -4.53 0.40 -0.32
C SER A 143 -5.02 1.61 -1.12
N GLY A 144 -5.67 2.55 -0.44
CA GLY A 144 -6.08 3.83 -1.01
C GLY A 144 -4.87 4.66 -1.44
N TRP A 145 -3.80 4.61 -0.66
CA TRP A 145 -2.50 5.18 -1.02
C TRP A 145 -2.00 4.68 -2.37
N LEU A 146 -1.89 3.37 -2.58
CA LEU A 146 -1.38 2.81 -3.84
C LEU A 146 -2.30 3.08 -5.03
N ARG A 147 -3.62 3.06 -4.81
CA ARG A 147 -4.61 3.13 -5.89
C ARG A 147 -4.99 4.56 -6.30
N ARG A 148 -4.91 5.51 -5.39
CA ARG A 148 -5.47 6.86 -5.57
C ARG A 148 -4.43 7.97 -5.48
N THR A 149 -3.16 7.63 -5.31
CA THR A 149 -2.05 8.58 -5.28
C THR A 149 -0.93 8.18 -6.23
N ASN A 150 0.16 8.94 -6.26
CA ASN A 150 1.40 8.56 -6.94
C ASN A 150 2.43 7.97 -5.97
N LEU A 151 2.03 7.41 -4.82
CA LEU A 151 2.91 6.89 -3.77
C LEU A 151 4.02 5.98 -4.32
N ALA A 152 3.68 4.95 -5.12
CA ALA A 152 4.66 4.03 -5.66
C ALA A 152 5.77 4.74 -6.44
N ARG A 153 5.41 5.74 -7.25
CA ARG A 153 6.39 6.58 -7.97
C ARG A 153 7.15 7.50 -7.03
N PHE A 154 6.48 8.06 -6.02
CA PHE A 154 7.11 8.93 -5.04
C PHE A 154 8.14 8.18 -4.21
N MET A 155 7.89 6.92 -3.84
CA MET A 155 8.80 6.12 -3.01
C MET A 155 9.91 5.42 -3.79
N ALA A 156 9.79 5.30 -5.11
CA ALA A 156 10.70 4.53 -5.96
C ALA A 156 12.19 4.98 -5.91
N ASP A 157 12.49 6.22 -5.48
CA ASP A 157 13.85 6.76 -5.36
C ASP A 157 14.39 6.83 -3.92
N LYS A 158 13.67 6.23 -2.95
CA LYS A 158 13.96 6.32 -1.50
C LYS A 158 14.38 4.97 -0.93
N ASN A 159 15.29 4.99 0.03
CA ASN A 159 15.81 3.81 0.70
C ASN A 159 15.04 3.52 2.00
N VAL A 160 13.72 3.35 1.89
CA VAL A 160 12.84 3.06 3.02
C VAL A 160 11.85 1.98 2.63
N LEU A 161 11.60 1.04 3.54
CA LEU A 161 10.53 0.06 3.40
C LEU A 161 9.21 0.77 3.62
N THR A 162 8.41 0.95 2.57
CA THR A 162 7.07 1.54 2.74
C THR A 162 6.07 0.41 2.98
N VAL A 163 5.56 0.30 4.20
CA VAL A 163 4.70 -0.80 4.65
C VAL A 163 3.25 -0.31 4.71
N LEU A 164 2.35 -1.00 4.01
CA LEU A 164 0.93 -0.65 3.96
C LEU A 164 0.09 -1.87 4.36
N PRO A 165 -0.34 -1.95 5.64
CA PRO A 165 -1.31 -2.95 6.08
C PRO A 165 -2.58 -2.83 5.23
N LEU A 166 -2.93 -3.89 4.51
CA LEU A 166 -4.13 -3.90 3.67
C LEU A 166 -5.34 -4.36 4.47
N GLY A 167 -6.49 -3.86 4.05
CA GLY A 167 -7.72 -4.05 4.81
C GLY A 167 -7.80 -3.04 5.94
N GLY A 168 -8.39 -3.43 7.06
CA GLY A 168 -8.63 -2.52 8.17
C GLY A 168 -9.69 -1.46 7.85
N GLN A 169 -10.49 -1.66 6.79
CA GLN A 169 -11.64 -0.83 6.49
C GLN A 169 -12.49 -0.69 7.76
N ARG A 170 -12.70 0.54 8.21
CA ARG A 170 -13.51 0.87 9.40
C ARG A 170 -13.01 0.28 10.73
N SER A 171 -11.81 -0.30 10.76
CA SER A 171 -11.22 -0.90 11.96
C SER A 171 -10.68 0.11 12.96
N ALA A 172 -10.48 1.36 12.51
CA ALA A 172 -9.68 2.39 13.17
C ALA A 172 -8.26 1.94 13.55
N TYR A 173 -7.76 0.84 12.95
CA TYR A 173 -6.55 0.12 13.33
C TYR A 173 -6.38 -0.11 14.85
N SER A 174 -7.50 -0.31 15.54
CA SER A 174 -7.55 -0.49 16.99
C SER A 174 -7.87 -1.93 17.40
N ASP A 175 -7.65 -2.25 18.68
CA ASP A 175 -8.22 -3.46 19.29
C ASP A 175 -9.67 -3.17 19.70
N TRP A 176 -10.62 -3.94 19.15
CA TRP A 176 -12.06 -3.75 19.35
C TRP A 176 -12.54 -4.29 20.71
N ALA A 177 -13.47 -3.57 21.34
CA ALA A 177 -14.11 -4.00 22.58
C ALA A 177 -14.91 -5.31 22.39
N ASP A 178 -15.65 -5.42 21.28
CA ASP A 178 -16.26 -6.64 20.78
C ASP A 178 -15.56 -7.10 19.48
N ALA A 179 -14.46 -7.84 19.63
CA ALA A 179 -13.65 -8.35 18.52
C ALA A 179 -14.45 -9.07 17.41
N PRO A 180 -15.32 -10.05 17.74
CA PRO A 180 -16.17 -10.73 16.76
C PRO A 180 -17.05 -9.81 15.90
N ALA A 181 -17.33 -8.58 16.35
CA ALA A 181 -18.14 -7.62 15.62
C ALA A 181 -17.34 -6.78 14.62
N ALA A 182 -16.00 -6.85 14.64
CA ALA A 182 -15.14 -6.17 13.69
C ALA A 182 -15.43 -6.62 12.23
N PRO A 183 -15.22 -5.77 11.21
CA PRO A 183 -15.42 -6.13 9.81
C PRO A 183 -14.63 -7.36 9.35
N ASP A 184 -13.45 -7.58 9.94
CA ASP A 184 -12.60 -8.75 9.71
C ASP A 184 -12.94 -9.94 10.63
N GLY A 185 -13.85 -9.75 11.59
CA GLY A 185 -14.31 -10.75 12.56
C GLY A 185 -13.40 -10.96 13.77
N GLU A 186 -12.27 -10.26 13.87
CA GLU A 186 -11.28 -10.49 14.92
C GLU A 186 -10.83 -9.20 15.64
N GLY A 187 -10.75 -8.05 14.95
CA GLY A 187 -10.64 -6.73 15.57
C GLY A 187 -9.41 -6.55 16.46
N ARG A 188 -8.24 -7.05 16.05
CA ARG A 188 -6.97 -6.96 16.80
C ARG A 188 -5.85 -6.27 16.00
N TRP A 189 -6.19 -5.18 15.33
CA TRP A 189 -5.25 -4.46 14.46
C TRP A 189 -4.09 -3.84 15.22
N ARG A 190 -4.30 -3.29 16.42
CA ARG A 190 -3.21 -2.68 17.20
C ARG A 190 -2.20 -3.74 17.62
N GLN A 191 -2.65 -4.90 18.09
CA GLN A 191 -1.77 -6.03 18.41
C GLN A 191 -1.00 -6.52 17.18
N LEU A 192 -1.65 -6.71 16.03
CA LEU A 192 -0.95 -7.10 14.80
C LEU A 192 0.14 -6.10 14.42
N LEU A 193 -0.18 -4.80 14.49
CA LEU A 193 0.76 -3.74 14.12
C LEU A 193 1.90 -3.60 15.15
N ALA A 194 1.62 -3.62 16.45
CA ALA A 194 2.63 -3.39 17.48
C ALA A 194 3.47 -4.64 17.78
N ASP A 195 2.85 -5.82 17.82
CA ASP A 195 3.46 -7.02 18.40
C ASP A 195 3.99 -7.99 17.34
N GLU A 196 3.38 -8.04 16.15
CA GLU A 196 3.69 -9.05 15.12
C GLU A 196 4.47 -8.48 13.94
N LEU A 197 4.00 -7.37 13.37
CA LEU A 197 4.56 -6.77 12.16
C LEU A 197 6.05 -6.40 12.30
N PRO A 198 6.55 -5.83 13.42
CA PRO A 198 7.97 -5.50 13.58
C PRO A 198 8.90 -6.71 13.45
N GLY A 199 8.45 -7.88 13.93
CA GLY A 199 9.20 -9.13 13.81
C GLY A 199 9.24 -9.60 12.36
N ILE A 200 8.10 -9.53 11.67
CA ILE A 200 7.96 -9.94 10.27
C ILE A 200 8.85 -9.09 9.36
N THR A 201 8.81 -7.76 9.50
CA THR A 201 9.59 -6.86 8.64
C THR A 201 11.10 -7.03 8.88
N ARG A 202 11.51 -7.32 10.12
CA ARG A 202 12.90 -7.69 10.42
C ARG A 202 13.30 -9.01 9.75
N ALA A 203 12.49 -10.05 9.91
CA ALA A 203 12.82 -11.38 9.42
C ALA A 203 12.81 -11.50 7.89
N TYR A 204 11.90 -10.81 7.21
CA TYR A 204 11.68 -11.00 5.78
C TYR A 204 12.16 -9.82 4.93
N LEU A 205 12.23 -8.60 5.46
CA LEU A 205 12.43 -7.40 4.65
C LEU A 205 13.73 -6.65 4.95
N ARG A 206 14.59 -7.20 5.82
CA ARG A 206 15.85 -6.55 6.27
C ARG A 206 15.59 -5.19 6.92
N SER A 207 14.55 -5.10 7.74
CA SER A 207 14.33 -3.90 8.56
C SER A 207 15.42 -3.73 9.62
N ASN A 208 15.94 -2.50 9.77
CA ASN A 208 16.84 -2.13 10.87
C ASN A 208 16.09 -1.82 12.19
N GLY A 209 14.76 -1.70 12.15
CA GLY A 209 13.90 -1.44 13.31
C GLY A 209 13.60 0.02 13.61
N THR A 210 14.20 0.99 12.91
CA THR A 210 13.80 2.41 12.98
C THR A 210 12.55 2.62 12.13
N ARG A 211 11.49 3.21 12.70
CA ARG A 211 10.19 3.32 12.02
C ARG A 211 9.56 4.70 12.15
N ALA A 212 8.87 5.08 11.09
CA ALA A 212 7.91 6.17 11.07
C ALA A 212 6.52 5.60 10.80
N VAL A 213 5.48 6.18 11.40
CA VAL A 213 4.09 5.85 11.08
C VAL A 213 3.33 7.10 10.66
N VAL A 214 2.63 7.04 9.54
CA VAL A 214 1.78 8.12 9.04
C VAL A 214 0.45 7.53 8.60
N GLY A 215 -0.64 8.26 8.81
CA GLY A 215 -1.94 7.82 8.31
C GLY A 215 -2.79 8.94 7.75
N ALA A 216 -3.75 8.55 6.91
CA ALA A 216 -4.77 9.41 6.37
C ALA A 216 -6.10 9.21 7.10
N GLY A 217 -6.79 10.31 7.39
CA GLY A 217 -8.11 10.30 7.99
C GLY A 217 -8.18 9.48 9.29
N SER A 218 -9.01 8.45 9.35
CA SER A 218 -9.06 7.56 10.53
C SER A 218 -7.71 6.88 10.81
N GLY A 219 -6.96 6.50 9.79
CA GLY A 219 -5.59 6.00 9.91
C GLY A 219 -4.63 7.05 10.47
N GLY A 220 -4.88 8.34 10.26
CA GLY A 220 -4.08 9.44 10.83
C GLY A 220 -4.27 9.57 12.35
N ALA A 221 -5.49 9.41 12.83
CA ALA A 221 -5.76 9.29 14.27
C ALA A 221 -5.10 8.02 14.83
N ALA A 222 -5.25 6.88 14.14
CA ALA A 222 -4.66 5.62 14.55
C ALA A 222 -3.12 5.65 14.60
N ALA A 223 -2.47 6.34 13.66
CA ALA A 223 -1.01 6.50 13.65
C ALA A 223 -0.49 7.19 14.92
N LEU A 224 -1.13 8.29 15.33
CA LEU A 224 -0.75 8.98 16.58
C LEU A 224 -1.17 8.20 17.82
N SER A 225 -2.29 7.48 17.80
CA SER A 225 -2.67 6.61 18.92
C SER A 225 -1.68 5.46 19.11
N LEU A 226 -1.30 4.78 18.02
CA LEU A 226 -0.33 3.70 18.03
C LEU A 226 1.03 4.20 18.53
N ALA A 227 1.54 5.31 17.98
CA ALA A 227 2.82 5.87 18.40
C ALA A 227 2.82 6.40 19.84
N GLY A 228 1.70 6.97 20.30
CA GLY A 228 1.57 7.46 21.67
C GLY A 228 1.43 6.33 22.70
N ALA A 229 0.87 5.18 22.30
CA ALA A 229 0.80 3.98 23.13
C ALA A 229 2.12 3.19 23.14
N GLU A 230 2.82 3.16 22.00
CA GLU A 230 4.06 2.40 21.80
C GLU A 230 5.22 3.32 21.36
N PRO A 231 5.64 4.29 22.21
CA PRO A 231 6.60 5.32 21.82
C PRO A 231 7.99 4.79 21.48
N ASP A 232 8.35 3.60 21.98
CA ASP A 232 9.64 2.96 21.68
C ASP A 232 9.68 2.32 20.27
N LEU A 233 8.53 2.16 19.60
CA LEU A 233 8.47 1.57 18.25
C LEU A 233 8.77 2.57 17.13
N PHE A 234 8.62 3.88 17.37
CA PHE A 234 8.64 4.89 16.31
C PHE A 234 9.57 6.05 16.66
N SER A 235 10.31 6.55 15.67
CA SER A 235 11.01 7.84 15.75
C SER A 235 10.15 9.00 15.24
N PHE A 236 9.14 8.72 14.43
CA PHE A 236 8.25 9.73 13.84
C PHE A 236 6.80 9.25 13.77
N ALA A 237 5.87 10.18 14.01
CA ALA A 237 4.44 9.93 13.87
C ALA A 237 3.71 11.07 13.14
N GLY A 238 2.88 10.73 12.16
CA GLY A 238 2.19 11.70 11.29
C GLY A 238 0.68 11.47 11.19
N SER A 239 -0.09 12.54 11.30
CA SER A 239 -1.54 12.52 11.04
C SER A 239 -1.92 13.48 9.92
N LEU A 240 -2.59 12.94 8.90
CA LEU A 240 -3.11 13.69 7.75
C LEU A 240 -4.63 13.65 7.79
N SER A 241 -5.24 14.78 8.15
CA SER A 241 -6.67 14.92 8.41
C SER A 241 -7.21 13.97 9.50
N GLY A 242 -6.41 13.54 10.48
CA GLY A 242 -6.95 12.75 11.59
C GLY A 242 -7.80 13.58 12.55
N VAL A 243 -8.84 12.95 13.12
CA VAL A 243 -9.58 13.53 14.26
C VAL A 243 -8.81 13.19 15.54
N LEU A 244 -8.13 14.18 16.11
CA LEU A 244 -7.13 13.98 17.18
C LEU A 244 -7.68 14.13 18.60
N ASP A 245 -8.98 14.41 18.74
CA ASP A 245 -9.70 14.37 20.00
C ASP A 245 -11.05 13.68 19.76
N THR A 246 -11.08 12.37 19.94
CA THR A 246 -12.22 11.51 19.60
C THR A 246 -13.41 11.71 20.54
N GLU A 247 -13.16 12.20 21.76
CA GLU A 247 -14.19 12.43 22.79
C GLU A 247 -14.72 13.87 22.79
N ALA A 248 -14.25 14.75 21.91
CA ALA A 248 -14.72 16.12 21.83
C ALA A 248 -16.23 16.19 21.52
N PRO A 249 -16.96 17.21 22.02
CA PRO A 249 -18.41 17.30 21.81
C PRO A 249 -18.80 17.26 20.32
N GLY A 250 -19.66 16.30 19.97
CA GLY A 250 -20.15 16.08 18.60
C GLY A 250 -19.25 15.18 17.75
N VAL A 251 -18.00 14.92 18.15
CA VAL A 251 -17.09 14.04 17.42
C VAL A 251 -17.53 12.57 17.41
N PRO A 252 -17.98 11.96 18.53
CA PRO A 252 -18.45 10.59 18.50
C PRO A 252 -19.54 10.32 17.46
N GLY A 253 -20.48 11.26 17.25
CA GLY A 253 -21.51 11.10 16.22
C GLY A 253 -20.97 11.14 14.79
N LEU A 254 -19.92 11.92 14.53
CA LEU A 254 -19.26 11.95 13.22
C LEU A 254 -18.44 10.68 12.98
N LEU A 255 -17.79 10.14 14.02
CA LEU A 255 -17.04 8.89 13.92
C LEU A 255 -17.96 7.68 13.69
N ASP A 256 -19.16 7.69 14.29
CA ASP A 256 -20.20 6.67 14.08
C ASP A 256 -20.60 6.61 12.59
N GLU A 257 -20.76 7.77 11.95
CA GLU A 257 -21.05 7.88 10.51
C GLU A 257 -19.86 7.50 9.62
N GLU A 258 -18.62 7.88 9.99
CA GLU A 258 -17.42 7.60 9.18
C GLU A 258 -17.08 6.12 9.15
N LEU A 259 -17.06 5.53 10.33
CA LEU A 259 -16.66 4.16 10.50
C LEU A 259 -17.85 3.26 10.13
N GLU A 260 -19.09 3.67 10.34
CA GLU A 260 -20.28 2.80 10.23
C GLU A 260 -20.21 1.43 10.97
N PRO A 261 -19.43 1.20 12.06
CA PRO A 261 -19.72 0.14 13.01
C PRO A 261 -20.65 0.67 14.10
N ASP A 262 -21.14 -0.22 14.97
CA ASP A 262 -21.60 0.24 16.28
C ASP A 262 -20.36 0.69 17.08
N LEU A 263 -20.22 1.99 17.37
CA LEU A 263 -19.08 2.48 18.17
C LEU A 263 -19.00 1.80 19.55
N GLU A 264 -20.10 1.27 20.06
CA GLU A 264 -20.11 0.46 21.28
C GLU A 264 -19.35 -0.86 21.09
N GLU A 265 -19.45 -1.50 19.92
CA GLU A 265 -18.68 -2.69 19.58
C GLU A 265 -17.19 -2.36 19.37
N LEU A 266 -16.90 -1.19 18.79
CA LEU A 266 -15.53 -0.72 18.54
C LEU A 266 -14.80 -0.36 19.85
N TRP A 267 -15.30 0.61 20.61
CA TRP A 267 -14.61 1.16 21.79
C TRP A 267 -15.44 1.14 23.08
N GLY A 268 -16.65 0.57 23.05
CA GLY A 268 -17.56 0.61 24.20
C GLY A 268 -18.15 1.99 24.43
N SER A 269 -18.57 2.24 25.66
CA SER A 269 -19.20 3.49 26.03
C SER A 269 -18.16 4.64 26.08
N PRO A 270 -18.52 5.86 25.65
CA PRO A 270 -17.61 7.01 25.71
C PRO A 270 -17.00 7.20 27.10
N GLY A 271 -15.66 7.25 27.15
CA GLY A 271 -14.87 7.34 28.38
C GLY A 271 -14.31 6.00 28.88
N ASP A 272 -14.69 4.88 28.28
CA ASP A 272 -14.10 3.56 28.54
C ASP A 272 -12.63 3.51 28.12
N GLU A 273 -11.92 2.45 28.54
CA GLU A 273 -10.49 2.27 28.31
C GLU A 273 -10.13 2.30 26.80
N HIS A 274 -10.93 1.66 25.95
CA HIS A 274 -10.69 1.65 24.51
C HIS A 274 -10.82 3.06 23.89
N TRP A 275 -11.77 3.90 24.34
CA TRP A 275 -11.82 5.30 23.92
C TRP A 275 -10.55 6.06 24.30
N GLN A 276 -10.04 5.84 25.52
CA GLN A 276 -8.85 6.52 25.99
C GLN A 276 -7.59 6.06 25.25
N ALA A 277 -7.48 4.76 24.97
CA ALA A 277 -6.39 4.15 24.22
C ALA A 277 -6.36 4.57 22.74
N ASN A 278 -7.47 5.09 22.21
CA ASN A 278 -7.59 5.52 20.82
C ASN A 278 -7.88 7.03 20.67
N ASN A 279 -7.66 7.83 21.72
CA ASN A 279 -7.73 9.29 21.67
C ASN A 279 -6.31 9.90 21.68
N PRO A 280 -5.78 10.38 20.53
CA PRO A 280 -4.44 10.96 20.46
C PRO A 280 -4.17 12.08 21.48
N MET A 281 -5.17 12.91 21.77
CA MET A 281 -5.06 13.99 22.77
C MET A 281 -4.67 13.47 24.16
N ARG A 282 -5.10 12.25 24.53
CA ARG A 282 -4.74 11.63 25.82
C ARG A 282 -3.37 10.98 25.82
N LEU A 283 -2.83 10.68 24.64
CA LEU A 283 -1.58 9.96 24.44
C LEU A 283 -0.38 10.90 24.18
N ILE A 284 -0.60 12.22 24.27
CA ILE A 284 0.44 13.25 24.19
C ILE A 284 1.70 12.93 25.01
N PRO A 285 1.63 12.42 26.26
CA PRO A 285 2.84 12.12 27.02
C PRO A 285 3.80 11.15 26.29
N GLY A 286 3.26 10.14 25.61
CA GLY A 286 4.06 9.20 24.81
C GLY A 286 4.65 9.84 23.55
N LEU A 287 4.03 10.90 23.03
CA LEU A 287 4.44 11.57 21.78
C LEU A 287 5.51 12.65 21.96
N THR A 288 5.82 13.06 23.19
CA THR A 288 6.76 14.16 23.46
C THR A 288 8.19 13.91 23.00
N GLY A 289 8.60 12.63 22.86
CA GLY A 289 9.94 12.24 22.43
C GLY A 289 10.09 11.98 20.93
N LEU A 290 9.01 12.10 20.15
CA LEU A 290 8.97 11.76 18.74
C LEU A 290 8.91 13.03 17.88
N ASP A 291 9.39 12.93 16.65
CA ASP A 291 9.09 13.93 15.62
C ASP A 291 7.63 13.75 15.18
N VAL A 292 6.80 14.77 15.37
CA VAL A 292 5.37 14.68 15.09
C VAL A 292 4.95 15.65 13.99
N TYR A 293 4.25 15.15 12.96
CA TYR A 293 3.66 15.97 11.91
C TYR A 293 2.14 15.90 11.93
N VAL A 294 1.47 17.04 11.93
CA VAL A 294 0.01 17.11 11.92
C VAL A 294 -0.45 18.06 10.83
N SER A 295 -1.30 17.56 9.93
CA SER A 295 -1.92 18.39 8.90
C SER A 295 -3.41 18.14 8.81
N ALA A 296 -4.20 19.20 8.70
CA ALA A 296 -5.64 19.12 8.49
C ALA A 296 -6.17 20.42 7.88
N GLY A 297 -7.14 20.29 6.98
CA GLY A 297 -7.82 21.40 6.33
C GLY A 297 -8.96 21.96 7.17
N THR A 298 -9.93 22.59 6.49
CA THR A 298 -11.10 23.24 7.10
C THR A 298 -12.43 22.61 6.68
N GLY A 299 -12.40 21.61 5.80
CA GLY A 299 -13.60 21.03 5.17
C GLY A 299 -14.15 21.88 4.02
N LEU A 300 -13.53 23.03 3.75
CA LEU A 300 -13.89 23.88 2.62
C LEU A 300 -13.10 23.48 1.37
N PRO A 301 -13.74 23.40 0.19
CA PRO A 301 -13.02 23.16 -1.06
C PRO A 301 -12.08 24.32 -1.38
N GLU A 302 -10.93 24.02 -2.00
CA GLU A 302 -10.03 25.07 -2.49
C GLU A 302 -10.72 25.92 -3.57
N SER A 303 -10.69 27.25 -3.41
CA SER A 303 -11.18 28.19 -4.42
C SER A 303 -10.07 28.56 -5.40
N ARG A 304 -9.74 27.65 -6.34
CA ARG A 304 -8.81 27.98 -7.42
C ARG A 304 -9.51 28.09 -8.78
N GLU A 305 -9.49 29.30 -9.37
CA GLU A 305 -9.70 29.48 -10.80
C GLU A 305 -8.59 28.71 -11.55
N GLY A 306 -8.95 27.58 -12.16
CA GLY A 306 -8.01 26.74 -12.90
C GLY A 306 -7.74 25.39 -12.23
N GLY A 307 -8.77 24.54 -12.23
CA GLY A 307 -8.79 23.08 -12.15
C GLY A 307 -7.61 22.31 -11.52
N SER A 308 -7.86 21.74 -10.34
CA SER A 308 -7.42 20.39 -9.93
C SER A 308 -8.37 19.83 -8.86
N PRO A 309 -8.49 18.49 -8.72
CA PRO A 309 -9.79 17.84 -8.81
C PRO A 309 -10.28 17.23 -7.49
N ALA A 310 -10.85 18.02 -6.58
CA ALA A 310 -11.95 17.49 -5.80
C ALA A 310 -13.20 17.51 -6.69
N ARG A 311 -13.37 16.49 -7.56
CA ARG A 311 -14.43 16.47 -8.60
C ARG A 311 -15.87 16.41 -8.05
N ARG A 312 -16.07 16.45 -6.74
CA ARG A 312 -17.35 16.74 -6.09
C ARG A 312 -17.12 17.50 -4.79
N PRO A 313 -18.04 18.39 -4.38
CA PRO A 313 -18.17 18.73 -2.97
C PRO A 313 -18.25 17.43 -2.16
N ALA A 314 -17.46 17.35 -1.10
CA ALA A 314 -17.67 16.34 -0.06
C ALA A 314 -19.15 16.35 0.38
N GLY A 315 -19.72 15.18 0.70
CA GLY A 315 -21.00 15.15 1.43
C GLY A 315 -20.90 15.97 2.72
N GLU A 316 -22.04 16.42 3.28
CA GLU A 316 -22.05 17.27 4.48
C GLU A 316 -21.23 16.63 5.63
N ASP A 317 -21.30 15.31 5.77
CA ASP A 317 -20.63 14.51 6.80
C ASP A 317 -19.09 14.54 6.64
N VAL A 318 -18.59 14.40 5.40
CA VAL A 318 -17.16 14.45 5.09
C VAL A 318 -16.57 15.85 5.32
N ALA A 319 -17.36 16.91 5.09
CA ALA A 319 -16.95 18.27 5.42
C ALA A 319 -16.96 18.51 6.94
N GLY A 320 -17.93 17.93 7.66
CA GLY A 320 -18.00 17.96 9.12
C GLY A 320 -16.81 17.28 9.78
N LEU A 321 -16.44 16.09 9.32
CA LEU A 321 -15.26 15.34 9.76
C LEU A 321 -13.97 16.12 9.54
N GLU A 322 -13.79 16.76 8.37
CA GLU A 322 -12.60 17.57 8.11
C GLU A 322 -12.53 18.82 9.00
N ALA A 323 -13.68 19.45 9.28
CA ALA A 323 -13.73 20.56 10.22
C ALA A 323 -13.36 20.10 11.65
N ALA A 324 -13.83 18.93 12.08
CA ALA A 324 -13.46 18.33 13.37
C ALA A 324 -11.97 17.97 13.42
N ALA A 325 -11.42 17.39 12.35
CA ALA A 325 -10.00 17.12 12.20
C ALA A 325 -9.17 18.40 12.30
N GLY A 326 -9.56 19.47 11.59
CA GLY A 326 -8.89 20.76 11.61
C GLY A 326 -8.89 21.43 12.99
N LEU A 327 -10.01 21.36 13.72
CA LEU A 327 -10.11 21.93 15.07
C LEU A 327 -9.31 21.12 16.10
N SER A 328 -9.47 19.79 16.11
CA SER A 328 -8.75 18.90 17.02
C SER A 328 -7.24 18.94 16.77
N SER A 329 -6.80 18.99 15.51
CA SER A 329 -5.38 19.05 15.14
C SER A 329 -4.67 20.29 15.66
N ARG A 330 -5.30 21.46 15.57
CA ARG A 330 -4.75 22.71 16.13
C ARG A 330 -4.68 22.67 17.66
N GLY A 331 -5.69 22.07 18.29
CA GLY A 331 -5.70 21.84 19.73
C GLY A 331 -4.56 20.91 20.16
N PHE A 332 -4.41 19.80 19.45
CA PHE A 332 -3.41 18.77 19.68
C PHE A 332 -1.99 19.33 19.57
N VAL A 333 -1.66 20.04 18.48
CA VAL A 333 -0.34 20.66 18.29
C VAL A 333 0.01 21.57 19.46
N ARG A 334 -0.90 22.47 19.84
CA ARG A 334 -0.69 23.34 21.00
C ARG A 334 -0.48 22.55 22.29
N SER A 335 -1.28 21.51 22.53
CA SER A 335 -1.17 20.70 23.74
C SER A 335 0.13 19.89 23.80
N LEU A 336 0.62 19.41 22.66
CA LEU A 336 1.91 18.72 22.56
C LEU A 336 3.08 19.69 22.76
N GLU A 337 3.01 20.91 22.20
CA GLU A 337 3.96 22.00 22.48
C GLU A 337 4.00 22.35 23.98
N GLU A 338 2.82 22.49 24.61
CA GLU A 338 2.70 22.76 26.06
C GLU A 338 3.27 21.63 26.92
N ALA A 339 3.22 20.39 26.43
CA ALA A 339 3.82 19.21 27.06
C ALA A 339 5.33 19.08 26.81
N GLY A 340 5.91 19.93 25.95
CA GLY A 340 7.35 19.98 25.66
C GLY A 340 7.78 19.25 24.39
N GLY A 341 6.85 18.78 23.56
CA GLY A 341 7.16 18.28 22.22
C GLY A 341 7.34 19.42 21.20
N GLU A 342 7.88 19.10 20.03
CA GLU A 342 8.13 20.07 18.94
C GLU A 342 7.40 19.68 17.64
N PRO A 343 6.06 19.61 17.65
CA PRO A 343 5.30 19.18 16.48
C PRO A 343 5.36 20.17 15.31
N ILE A 344 5.30 19.63 14.10
CA ILE A 344 5.14 20.37 12.86
C ILE A 344 3.65 20.41 12.51
N GLY A 345 3.02 21.58 12.68
CA GLY A 345 1.62 21.81 12.33
C GLY A 345 1.45 22.51 10.98
N GLU A 346 0.87 21.81 9.99
CA GLU A 346 0.56 22.36 8.67
C GLU A 346 -0.96 22.48 8.50
N PHE A 347 -1.48 23.70 8.47
CA PHE A 347 -2.94 23.92 8.48
C PHE A 347 -3.43 24.77 7.31
N PRO A 348 -3.63 24.17 6.13
CA PRO A 348 -4.15 24.85 4.94
C PRO A 348 -5.48 25.57 5.18
N ALA A 349 -5.67 26.72 4.53
CA ALA A 349 -6.90 27.52 4.66
C ALA A 349 -8.14 26.84 4.05
N ALA A 350 -7.91 25.94 3.10
CA ALA A 350 -8.88 25.07 2.47
C ALA A 350 -8.25 23.68 2.31
N GLY A 351 -9.08 22.64 2.29
CA GLY A 351 -8.62 21.26 2.30
C GLY A 351 -9.80 20.33 2.55
N LEU A 352 -9.78 19.18 1.88
CA LEU A 352 -10.80 18.13 1.97
C LEU A 352 -10.12 16.80 2.28
N ARG A 353 -10.89 15.86 2.85
CA ARG A 353 -10.52 14.45 3.01
C ARG A 353 -10.41 13.77 1.64
N ALA A 354 -9.25 13.87 1.02
CA ALA A 354 -9.01 13.37 -0.32
C ALA A 354 -7.57 12.88 -0.49
N TRP A 355 -7.41 11.81 -1.28
CA TRP A 355 -6.13 11.16 -1.54
C TRP A 355 -5.10 12.08 -2.18
N GLU A 356 -5.52 12.97 -3.07
CA GLU A 356 -4.63 13.94 -3.70
C GLU A 356 -4.08 14.95 -2.69
N PHE A 357 -4.89 15.33 -1.70
CA PHE A 357 -4.47 16.21 -0.61
C PHE A 357 -3.50 15.47 0.34
N TRP A 358 -3.85 14.25 0.77
CA TRP A 358 -2.97 13.46 1.63
C TRP A 358 -1.62 13.13 0.99
N GLN A 359 -1.58 12.86 -0.32
CA GLN A 359 -0.32 12.71 -1.05
C GLN A 359 0.53 13.98 -1.05
N LEU A 360 -0.09 15.15 -1.21
CA LEU A 360 0.64 16.43 -1.14
C LEU A 360 1.26 16.61 0.25
N GLU A 361 0.49 16.35 1.30
CA GLU A 361 0.96 16.48 2.68
C GLU A 361 2.02 15.44 3.04
N LEU A 362 1.88 14.19 2.61
CA LEU A 362 2.95 13.18 2.73
C LEU A 362 4.25 13.65 2.05
N SER A 363 4.12 14.30 0.88
CA SER A 363 5.29 14.84 0.16
C SER A 363 5.96 16.00 0.92
N ARG A 364 5.20 16.78 1.69
CA ARG A 364 5.73 17.85 2.57
C ARG A 364 6.37 17.27 3.83
N ALA A 365 5.74 16.26 4.42
CA ALA A 365 6.24 15.55 5.58
C ALA A 365 7.49 14.70 5.28
N TRP A 366 7.81 14.43 4.01
CA TRP A 366 8.94 13.58 3.66
C TRP A 366 10.29 14.06 4.23
N ALA A 367 10.57 15.37 4.21
CA ALA A 367 11.85 15.86 4.74
C ALA A 367 12.05 15.54 6.23
N PRO A 368 11.11 15.88 7.15
CA PRO A 368 11.24 15.47 8.54
C PRO A 368 11.14 13.95 8.75
N ILE A 369 10.35 13.22 7.94
CA ILE A 369 10.37 11.74 7.98
C ILE A 369 11.78 11.22 7.68
N ALA A 370 12.40 11.66 6.59
CA ALA A 370 13.74 11.23 6.19
C ALA A 370 14.78 11.53 7.28
N ALA A 371 14.71 12.71 7.89
CA ALA A 371 15.58 13.09 9.01
C ALA A 371 15.41 12.15 10.21
N SER A 372 14.18 11.86 10.61
CA SER A 372 13.86 10.96 11.74
C SER A 372 14.28 9.50 11.51
N LEU A 373 14.48 9.12 10.24
CA LEU A 373 14.89 7.78 9.82
C LEU A 373 16.39 7.70 9.49
N ASP A 374 17.15 8.78 9.73
CA ASP A 374 18.58 8.91 9.41
C ASP A 374 18.90 8.66 7.92
N LEU A 375 18.00 9.12 7.04
CA LEU A 375 18.18 9.07 5.59
C LEU A 375 18.87 10.34 5.03
N ASP A 376 19.18 11.30 5.91
CA ASP A 376 19.86 12.56 5.60
C ASP A 376 21.35 12.35 5.37
N GLY A 377 21.73 11.90 4.18
CA GLY A 377 23.13 11.63 3.84
C GLY A 377 23.31 10.47 2.87
N GLU A 378 22.27 9.65 2.70
CA GLU A 378 22.09 8.83 1.51
C GLU A 378 21.74 9.74 0.34
N GLU A 379 22.72 10.54 -0.08
CA GLU A 379 22.69 11.21 -1.36
C GLU A 379 22.22 10.18 -2.38
N ARG A 380 21.28 10.58 -3.23
CA ARG A 380 20.98 9.87 -4.48
C ARG A 380 22.33 9.58 -5.13
N GLU A 381 22.88 8.38 -4.94
CA GLU A 381 23.88 7.87 -5.85
C GLU A 381 23.17 7.94 -7.19
N ALA A 382 23.52 8.95 -7.98
CA ALA A 382 22.82 9.25 -9.21
C ALA A 382 22.84 7.95 -10.01
N CYS A 383 21.67 7.46 -10.42
CA CYS A 383 21.62 6.16 -11.07
C CYS A 383 22.72 6.08 -12.13
N ARG A 384 23.62 5.10 -11.95
CA ARG A 384 24.75 4.83 -12.84
C ARG A 384 24.37 3.79 -13.87
N ALA A 385 23.30 4.06 -14.63
CA ALA A 385 22.94 3.22 -15.76
C ALA A 385 24.10 3.16 -16.76
N THR A 386 24.39 1.96 -17.26
CA THR A 386 25.37 1.77 -18.35
C THR A 386 24.92 2.56 -19.58
N PRO A 387 25.84 2.99 -20.47
CA PRO A 387 25.46 3.66 -21.72
C PRO A 387 24.45 2.84 -22.54
N ARG A 388 24.58 1.51 -22.53
CA ARG A 388 23.67 0.59 -23.21
C ARG A 388 22.26 0.60 -22.58
N ALA A 389 22.17 0.52 -21.25
CA ALA A 389 20.89 0.59 -20.56
C ALA A 389 20.22 1.96 -20.75
N ARG A 390 20.99 3.05 -20.66
CA ARG A 390 20.46 4.42 -20.89
C ARG A 390 19.85 4.57 -22.28
N ALA A 391 20.52 4.09 -23.33
CA ALA A 391 19.99 4.14 -24.69
C ALA A 391 18.67 3.36 -24.85
N LEU A 392 18.53 2.22 -24.17
CA LEU A 392 17.29 1.43 -24.18
C LEU A 392 16.15 2.13 -23.43
N ILE A 393 16.45 2.76 -22.29
CA ILE A 393 15.47 3.53 -21.52
C ILE A 393 14.99 4.72 -22.35
N GLU A 394 15.89 5.50 -22.93
CA GLU A 394 15.56 6.68 -23.75
C GLU A 394 14.84 6.31 -25.06
N GLY A 395 15.11 5.12 -25.60
CA GLY A 395 14.47 4.60 -26.81
C GLY A 395 13.11 3.92 -26.57
N SER A 396 12.72 3.69 -25.32
CA SER A 396 11.48 3.00 -24.97
C SER A 396 10.35 3.98 -24.68
N ALA A 397 9.15 3.69 -25.18
CA ALA A 397 7.94 4.43 -24.82
C ALA A 397 7.38 4.03 -23.44
N ALA A 398 7.82 2.89 -22.90
CA ALA A 398 7.30 2.31 -21.66
C ALA A 398 8.24 2.51 -20.45
N LEU A 399 9.50 2.88 -20.68
CA LEU A 399 10.48 3.11 -19.63
C LEU A 399 10.80 4.60 -19.49
N SER A 400 11.14 5.03 -18.29
CA SER A 400 11.69 6.37 -18.07
C SER A 400 12.58 6.43 -16.83
N GLY A 401 13.58 7.30 -16.87
CA GLY A 401 14.49 7.50 -15.75
C GLY A 401 15.19 6.21 -15.28
N CYS A 402 15.99 6.35 -14.25
CA CYS A 402 16.57 5.20 -13.59
C CYS A 402 16.44 5.38 -12.08
N LEU A 403 16.04 4.31 -11.42
CA LEU A 403 15.64 4.33 -10.02
C LEU A 403 16.84 4.07 -9.11
N ALA A 404 17.61 3.01 -9.35
CA ALA A 404 18.69 2.55 -8.47
C ALA A 404 20.04 2.47 -9.21
N PRO A 405 21.18 2.46 -8.48
CA PRO A 405 22.46 2.03 -9.04
C PRO A 405 22.31 0.68 -9.74
N SER A 406 22.97 0.52 -10.89
CA SER A 406 22.98 -0.76 -11.58
C SER A 406 23.87 -1.74 -10.84
N TYR A 407 23.45 -3.00 -10.76
CA TYR A 407 24.19 -4.08 -10.13
C TYR A 407 24.42 -5.21 -11.11
N THR A 408 25.39 -6.07 -10.83
CA THR A 408 25.74 -7.21 -11.70
C THR A 408 25.31 -8.50 -11.04
N VAL A 409 24.74 -9.39 -11.85
CA VAL A 409 24.42 -10.77 -11.49
C VAL A 409 25.22 -11.68 -12.43
N GLU A 410 25.88 -12.69 -11.88
CA GLU A 410 26.59 -13.70 -12.68
C GLU A 410 25.65 -14.86 -12.96
N ARG A 411 25.61 -15.31 -14.22
CA ARG A 411 24.89 -16.50 -14.65
C ARG A 411 25.71 -17.29 -15.64
N ASP A 412 25.99 -18.57 -15.36
CA ASP A 412 26.70 -19.48 -16.27
C ASP A 412 28.04 -18.89 -16.77
N GLY A 413 28.73 -18.13 -15.92
CA GLY A 413 29.98 -17.42 -16.26
C GLY A 413 29.80 -16.15 -17.10
N THR A 414 28.56 -15.68 -17.31
CA THR A 414 28.24 -14.42 -17.98
C THR A 414 27.80 -13.39 -16.94
N GLU A 415 28.44 -12.22 -16.95
CA GLU A 415 27.98 -11.07 -16.15
C GLU A 415 26.80 -10.37 -16.83
N ILE A 416 25.73 -10.15 -16.07
CA ILE A 416 24.52 -9.46 -16.50
C ILE A 416 24.35 -8.24 -15.61
N THR A 417 24.49 -7.05 -16.18
CA THR A 417 24.16 -5.82 -15.48
C THR A 417 22.66 -5.56 -15.52
N VAL A 418 22.06 -5.37 -14.36
CA VAL A 418 20.64 -5.07 -14.17
C VAL A 418 20.50 -3.58 -13.84
N THR A 419 19.67 -2.88 -14.61
CA THR A 419 19.30 -1.48 -14.36
C THR A 419 17.80 -1.40 -14.12
N GLN A 420 17.39 -0.89 -12.95
CA GLN A 420 15.98 -0.66 -12.63
C GLN A 420 15.55 0.73 -13.12
N ALA A 421 14.52 0.78 -13.96
CA ALA A 421 13.95 2.00 -14.51
C ALA A 421 12.50 2.16 -14.04
N VAL A 422 11.92 3.36 -14.18
CA VAL A 422 10.48 3.51 -14.01
C VAL A 422 9.81 2.74 -15.15
N GLY A 423 8.99 1.75 -14.81
CA GLY A 423 8.26 0.92 -15.77
C GLY A 423 8.91 -0.43 -16.10
N GLY A 424 10.05 -0.78 -15.50
CA GLY A 424 10.60 -2.13 -15.61
C GLY A 424 12.10 -2.26 -15.40
N LEU A 425 12.65 -3.37 -15.88
CA LEU A 425 14.05 -3.75 -15.77
C LEU A 425 14.72 -3.76 -17.14
N VAL A 426 15.98 -3.31 -17.18
CA VAL A 426 16.86 -3.43 -18.35
C VAL A 426 18.01 -4.35 -17.99
N LEU A 427 18.20 -5.39 -18.79
CA LEU A 427 19.19 -6.43 -18.59
C LEU A 427 20.24 -6.31 -19.69
N THR A 428 21.48 -6.00 -19.33
CA THR A 428 22.58 -5.88 -20.29
C THR A 428 23.66 -6.90 -19.97
N PRO A 429 23.70 -8.05 -20.66
CA PRO A 429 24.82 -8.98 -20.55
C PRO A 429 26.09 -8.38 -21.17
N GLU A 430 27.25 -8.87 -20.72
CA GLU A 430 28.56 -8.51 -21.30
C GLU A 430 28.60 -8.82 -22.80
N GLU A 431 28.10 -10.00 -23.18
CA GLU A 431 27.96 -10.45 -24.57
C GLU A 431 26.49 -10.80 -24.89
N GLY A 432 26.05 -10.51 -26.12
CA GLY A 432 24.69 -10.82 -26.59
C GLY A 432 23.73 -9.63 -26.57
N GLU A 433 22.45 -9.92 -26.79
CA GLU A 433 21.38 -8.91 -26.86
C GLU A 433 20.91 -8.50 -25.46
N ALA A 434 20.53 -7.23 -25.33
CA ALA A 434 20.00 -6.70 -24.08
C ALA A 434 18.49 -6.91 -24.03
N GLY A 435 17.99 -7.18 -22.83
CA GLY A 435 16.59 -7.46 -22.56
C GLY A 435 15.88 -6.31 -21.85
N ILE A 436 14.57 -6.21 -22.06
CA ILE A 436 13.69 -5.36 -21.28
C ILE A 436 12.58 -6.24 -20.71
N VAL A 437 12.31 -6.14 -19.41
CA VAL A 437 11.14 -6.75 -18.77
C VAL A 437 10.31 -5.63 -18.18
N LEU A 438 9.11 -5.41 -18.71
CA LEU A 438 8.25 -4.30 -18.30
C LEU A 438 7.45 -4.65 -17.05
N GLU A 439 7.06 -3.66 -16.27
CA GLU A 439 6.06 -3.84 -15.22
C GLU A 439 4.68 -4.14 -15.82
N PRO A 440 3.86 -5.00 -15.19
CA PRO A 440 4.12 -5.74 -13.95
C PRO A 440 4.91 -7.07 -14.10
N LEU A 441 5.28 -7.50 -15.32
CA LEU A 441 5.99 -8.79 -15.53
C LEU A 441 7.33 -8.86 -14.79
N ALA A 442 7.97 -7.71 -14.55
CA ALA A 442 9.20 -7.65 -13.78
C ALA A 442 9.04 -8.21 -12.34
N GLY A 443 7.85 -8.12 -11.74
CA GLY A 443 7.56 -8.76 -10.45
C GLY A 443 7.68 -10.28 -10.53
N ALA A 444 6.96 -10.90 -11.47
CA ALA A 444 7.03 -12.34 -11.72
C ALA A 444 8.45 -12.80 -12.12
N TYR A 445 9.17 -11.97 -12.89
CA TYR A 445 10.55 -12.25 -13.25
C TYR A 445 11.47 -12.28 -12.04
N ARG A 446 11.35 -11.32 -11.11
CA ARG A 446 12.10 -11.30 -9.86
C ARG A 446 11.72 -12.46 -8.94
N GLN A 447 10.43 -12.78 -8.84
CA GLN A 447 9.96 -13.94 -8.09
C GLN A 447 10.57 -15.25 -8.61
N ALA A 448 10.78 -15.35 -9.92
CA ALA A 448 11.48 -16.47 -10.56
C ALA A 448 13.01 -16.44 -10.41
N GLY A 449 13.57 -15.49 -9.65
CA GLY A 449 15.01 -15.32 -9.41
C GLY A 449 15.72 -14.37 -10.37
N GLY A 450 14.98 -13.67 -11.24
CA GLY A 450 15.51 -12.70 -12.18
C GLY A 450 16.52 -13.30 -13.18
N PRO A 451 17.60 -12.60 -13.53
CA PRO A 451 18.60 -13.11 -14.49
C PRO A 451 19.40 -14.31 -13.97
N ALA A 452 19.54 -14.48 -12.66
CA ALA A 452 20.08 -15.70 -12.07
C ALA A 452 19.06 -16.86 -12.05
N GLY A 453 17.77 -16.55 -12.15
CA GLY A 453 16.65 -17.49 -12.07
C GLY A 453 16.52 -18.44 -13.26
N SER A 454 15.65 -19.44 -13.19
CA SER A 454 15.53 -20.46 -14.25
C SER A 454 15.14 -19.92 -15.63
N LEU A 455 14.46 -18.77 -15.68
CA LEU A 455 14.05 -18.12 -16.93
C LEU A 455 15.23 -17.55 -17.74
N GLY A 456 16.28 -17.05 -17.09
CA GLY A 456 17.40 -16.38 -17.78
C GLY A 456 16.98 -15.05 -18.42
N LEU A 457 17.56 -14.70 -19.58
CA LEU A 457 17.28 -13.44 -20.27
C LEU A 457 16.02 -13.53 -21.15
N PRO A 458 15.27 -12.41 -21.32
CA PRO A 458 14.14 -12.36 -22.25
C PRO A 458 14.63 -12.50 -23.70
N THR A 459 13.87 -13.22 -24.51
CA THR A 459 14.18 -13.46 -25.94
C THR A 459 13.35 -12.60 -26.88
N GLY A 460 12.42 -11.80 -26.34
CA GLY A 460 11.55 -10.92 -27.10
C GLY A 460 10.79 -9.94 -26.20
N PRO A 461 9.98 -9.04 -26.80
CA PRO A 461 9.12 -8.15 -26.05
C PRO A 461 7.93 -8.90 -25.44
N ALA A 462 7.24 -8.26 -24.49
CA ALA A 462 5.92 -8.70 -24.05
C ALA A 462 4.89 -8.45 -25.15
N LEU A 463 4.06 -9.44 -25.45
CA LEU A 463 3.07 -9.43 -26.53
C LEU A 463 1.71 -9.92 -26.01
N PRO A 464 0.59 -9.40 -26.53
CA PRO A 464 -0.72 -10.01 -26.31
C PRO A 464 -0.77 -11.44 -26.87
N VAL A 465 -1.34 -12.37 -26.11
CA VAL A 465 -1.42 -13.79 -26.52
C VAL A 465 -2.38 -13.97 -27.70
N ASP A 466 -3.52 -13.26 -27.70
CA ASP A 466 -4.56 -13.35 -28.73
C ASP A 466 -4.59 -12.14 -29.68
N GLY A 467 -3.52 -11.33 -29.71
CA GLY A 467 -3.46 -10.06 -30.46
C GLY A 467 -2.55 -10.10 -31.68
N ASP A 468 -2.45 -8.95 -32.35
CA ASP A 468 -1.36 -8.73 -33.32
C ASP A 468 -0.01 -8.86 -32.60
N ASP A 469 1.02 -9.41 -33.26
CA ASP A 469 2.42 -9.50 -32.78
C ASP A 469 3.11 -8.13 -32.65
N LYS A 470 2.44 -7.18 -31.97
CA LYS A 470 2.89 -5.81 -31.75
C LYS A 470 2.95 -5.53 -30.26
N PRO A 471 4.12 -5.12 -29.76
CA PRO A 471 4.24 -4.73 -28.36
C PRO A 471 3.44 -3.45 -28.10
N THR A 472 2.66 -3.45 -27.02
CA THR A 472 1.91 -2.30 -26.52
C THR A 472 2.43 -1.92 -25.13
N PRO A 473 2.41 -0.63 -24.75
CA PRO A 473 2.81 -0.21 -23.41
C PRO A 473 1.88 -0.80 -22.34
N PRO A 474 2.38 -1.14 -21.13
CA PRO A 474 1.56 -1.70 -20.05
C PRO A 474 0.36 -0.85 -19.62
N ALA A 475 0.45 0.48 -19.81
CA ALA A 475 -0.66 1.39 -19.54
C ALA A 475 -1.88 1.16 -20.45
N GLU A 476 -1.68 0.55 -21.61
CA GLU A 476 -2.73 0.27 -22.60
C GLU A 476 -3.33 -1.14 -22.45
N TRP A 477 -2.68 -2.03 -21.69
CA TRP A 477 -3.17 -3.39 -21.50
C TRP A 477 -4.51 -3.42 -20.78
N GLY A 478 -5.45 -4.21 -21.29
CA GLY A 478 -6.71 -4.50 -20.62
C GLY A 478 -6.53 -5.27 -19.31
N GLU A 479 -7.52 -5.21 -18.42
CA GLU A 479 -7.47 -5.93 -17.12
C GLU A 479 -7.40 -7.45 -17.31
N ASP A 480 -8.17 -7.98 -18.26
CA ASP A 480 -8.24 -9.40 -18.60
C ASP A 480 -7.33 -9.76 -19.80
N GLU A 481 -6.59 -8.80 -20.38
CA GLU A 481 -5.76 -9.05 -21.56
C GLU A 481 -4.60 -9.97 -21.21
N ALA A 482 -4.54 -11.11 -21.88
CA ALA A 482 -3.47 -12.08 -21.75
C ALA A 482 -2.19 -11.54 -22.39
N ILE A 483 -1.14 -11.37 -21.59
CA ILE A 483 0.18 -10.95 -22.05
C ILE A 483 1.19 -12.06 -21.77
N ARG A 484 2.07 -12.31 -22.75
CA ARG A 484 3.18 -13.26 -22.65
C ARG A 484 4.49 -12.56 -22.98
N GLN A 485 5.55 -12.89 -22.24
CA GLN A 485 6.92 -12.57 -22.63
C GLN A 485 7.77 -13.84 -22.55
N ASP A 486 8.49 -14.14 -23.63
CA ASP A 486 9.36 -15.32 -23.69
C ASP A 486 10.77 -15.01 -23.18
N PHE A 487 11.37 -16.03 -22.57
CA PHE A 487 12.70 -16.07 -22.00
C PHE A 487 13.42 -17.33 -22.46
N ALA A 488 14.75 -17.37 -22.33
CA ALA A 488 15.54 -18.54 -22.75
C ALA A 488 15.09 -19.84 -22.05
N GLY A 489 14.67 -19.75 -20.79
CA GLY A 489 14.26 -20.85 -19.93
C GLY A 489 12.75 -21.02 -19.72
N GLY A 490 11.90 -20.30 -20.44
CA GLY A 490 10.44 -20.37 -20.28
C GLY A 490 9.73 -19.11 -20.74
N ALA A 491 8.58 -18.80 -20.14
CA ALA A 491 7.83 -17.58 -20.39
C ALA A 491 7.26 -17.00 -19.10
N ILE A 492 6.86 -15.74 -19.11
CA ILE A 492 5.93 -15.18 -18.13
C ILE A 492 4.61 -14.95 -18.85
N ILE A 493 3.52 -15.47 -18.28
CA ILE A 493 2.17 -15.41 -18.86
C ILE A 493 1.19 -14.91 -17.79
N GLY A 494 0.24 -14.07 -18.17
CA GLY A 494 -0.79 -13.61 -17.24
C GLY A 494 -1.60 -12.41 -17.71
N SER A 495 -2.34 -11.80 -16.80
CA SER A 495 -3.08 -10.55 -17.01
C SER A 495 -3.05 -9.68 -15.76
N LYS A 496 -3.40 -8.39 -15.86
CA LYS A 496 -3.46 -7.50 -14.69
C LYS A 496 -4.40 -8.01 -13.60
N LYS A 497 -5.48 -8.70 -13.99
CA LYS A 497 -6.46 -9.27 -13.07
C LYS A 497 -6.03 -10.61 -12.48
N SER A 498 -5.48 -11.51 -13.29
CA SER A 498 -5.09 -12.87 -12.84
C SER A 498 -3.73 -12.90 -12.15
N GLY A 499 -2.90 -11.88 -12.36
CA GLY A 499 -1.49 -11.91 -12.00
C GLY A 499 -0.63 -12.45 -13.14
N PHE A 500 0.69 -12.36 -12.96
CA PHE A 500 1.68 -12.84 -13.92
C PHE A 500 2.53 -13.91 -13.26
N TYR A 501 2.72 -15.03 -13.95
CA TYR A 501 3.47 -16.17 -13.41
C TYR A 501 4.50 -16.67 -14.41
N ALA A 502 5.64 -17.10 -13.89
CA ALA A 502 6.64 -17.81 -14.66
C ALA A 502 6.14 -19.21 -15.01
N VAL A 503 6.27 -19.58 -16.28
CA VAL A 503 5.98 -20.90 -16.84
C VAL A 503 7.30 -21.50 -17.34
N PRO A 504 7.91 -22.45 -16.60
CA PRO A 504 9.17 -23.07 -17.01
C PRO A 504 9.06 -23.78 -18.35
N ARG A 505 10.15 -23.79 -19.14
CA ARG A 505 10.18 -24.32 -20.51
C ARG A 505 9.55 -25.71 -20.71
N PRO A 506 9.76 -26.72 -19.84
CA PRO A 506 9.11 -28.02 -20.02
C PRO A 506 7.57 -27.96 -19.93
N ILE A 507 7.05 -27.17 -18.99
CA ILE A 507 5.60 -26.96 -18.82
C ILE A 507 5.06 -26.11 -19.97
N LEU A 508 5.81 -25.08 -20.36
CA LEU A 508 5.44 -24.20 -21.48
C LEU A 508 5.27 -24.97 -22.79
N ALA A 509 6.15 -25.93 -23.07
CA ALA A 509 6.05 -26.77 -24.26
C ALA A 509 4.75 -27.59 -24.26
N ALA A 510 4.43 -28.26 -23.15
CA ALA A 510 3.18 -29.01 -23.01
C ALA A 510 1.94 -28.10 -23.06
N TYR A 511 2.02 -26.90 -22.49
CA TYR A 511 0.96 -25.90 -22.53
C TYR A 511 0.67 -25.44 -23.96
N ASP A 512 1.71 -25.08 -24.71
CA ASP A 512 1.60 -24.66 -26.11
C ASP A 512 1.09 -25.80 -27.02
N GLU A 513 1.55 -27.04 -26.81
CA GLU A 513 1.05 -28.24 -27.52
C GLU A 513 -0.44 -28.51 -27.30
N ARG A 514 -0.95 -28.18 -26.11
CA ARG A 514 -2.36 -28.34 -25.72
C ARG A 514 -3.26 -27.17 -26.13
N GLY A 515 -2.75 -26.21 -26.91
CA GLY A 515 -3.51 -25.07 -27.41
C GLY A 515 -3.40 -23.80 -26.57
N GLY A 516 -2.51 -23.79 -25.56
CA GLY A 516 -2.16 -22.61 -24.78
C GLY A 516 -3.36 -21.94 -24.09
N ALA A 517 -3.37 -20.61 -24.05
CA ALA A 517 -4.37 -19.84 -23.32
C ALA A 517 -5.80 -20.05 -23.80
N ALA A 518 -5.99 -20.38 -25.08
CA ALA A 518 -7.30 -20.61 -25.65
C ALA A 518 -7.98 -21.88 -25.11
N GLU A 519 -7.20 -22.90 -24.73
CA GLU A 519 -7.72 -24.21 -24.28
C GLU A 519 -7.55 -24.43 -22.77
N LEU A 520 -6.48 -23.87 -22.17
CA LEU A 520 -6.14 -24.10 -20.76
C LEU A 520 -6.29 -22.85 -19.89
N GLY A 521 -6.51 -21.68 -20.51
CA GLY A 521 -6.55 -20.41 -19.82
C GLY A 521 -5.18 -19.93 -19.33
N LEU A 522 -5.19 -18.93 -18.45
CA LEU A 522 -4.00 -18.32 -17.88
C LEU A 522 -3.50 -19.09 -16.64
N PRO A 523 -2.20 -19.03 -16.32
CA PRO A 523 -1.68 -19.62 -15.09
C PRO A 523 -2.32 -18.96 -13.86
N GLU A 524 -2.65 -19.76 -12.84
CA GLU A 524 -3.29 -19.29 -11.60
C GLU A 524 -2.30 -19.18 -10.42
N GLY A 525 -1.06 -19.61 -10.62
CA GLY A 525 -0.04 -19.64 -9.57
C GLY A 525 1.34 -20.02 -10.10
N PRO A 526 2.36 -20.05 -9.23
CA PRO A 526 3.69 -20.53 -9.60
C PRO A 526 3.67 -22.02 -9.96
N ALA A 527 4.68 -22.46 -10.72
CA ALA A 527 4.90 -23.88 -10.97
C ALA A 527 5.44 -24.59 -9.72
N GLU A 528 4.85 -25.72 -9.36
CA GLU A 528 5.18 -26.52 -8.18
C GLU A 528 5.31 -28.00 -8.57
N ASP A 529 6.29 -28.72 -7.99
CA ASP A 529 6.47 -30.17 -8.17
C ASP A 529 6.44 -30.66 -9.64
N GLY A 530 6.97 -29.85 -10.56
CA GLY A 530 7.02 -30.16 -11.99
C GLY A 530 5.70 -29.98 -12.74
N GLY A 531 4.68 -29.38 -12.12
CA GLY A 531 3.42 -29.00 -12.76
C GLY A 531 2.99 -27.57 -12.43
N GLN A 532 1.93 -27.10 -13.08
CA GLN A 532 1.37 -25.77 -12.86
C GLN A 532 -0.14 -25.78 -13.16
N SER A 533 -0.89 -25.08 -12.33
CA SER A 533 -2.34 -24.88 -12.49
C SER A 533 -2.63 -23.69 -13.40
N PHE A 534 -3.63 -23.89 -14.26
CA PHE A 534 -4.19 -22.92 -15.19
C PHE A 534 -5.71 -22.93 -15.02
N ALA A 535 -6.38 -21.86 -15.46
CA ALA A 535 -7.81 -21.65 -15.24
C ALA A 535 -8.70 -22.84 -15.64
N ASP A 536 -8.31 -23.56 -16.71
CA ASP A 536 -9.07 -24.69 -17.25
C ASP A 536 -8.34 -26.05 -17.14
N GLY A 537 -7.28 -26.15 -16.31
CA GLY A 537 -6.62 -27.43 -16.02
C GLY A 537 -5.23 -27.36 -15.40
N GLU A 538 -4.59 -28.51 -15.21
CA GLU A 538 -3.18 -28.62 -14.79
C GLU A 538 -2.32 -29.10 -15.97
N VAL A 539 -1.09 -28.61 -16.04
CA VAL A 539 -0.07 -29.06 -17.01
C VAL A 539 1.18 -29.48 -16.24
N ARG A 540 1.73 -30.64 -16.59
CA ARG A 540 2.99 -31.16 -16.03
C ARG A 540 4.08 -31.20 -17.10
N ALA A 541 5.33 -31.10 -16.68
CA ALA A 541 6.49 -31.17 -17.59
C ALA A 541 6.51 -32.45 -18.43
N ASP A 542 6.05 -33.56 -17.86
CA ASP A 542 6.03 -34.89 -18.49
C ASP A 542 4.81 -35.09 -19.41
N ASP A 543 3.90 -34.10 -19.51
CA ASP A 543 2.73 -34.18 -20.40
C ASP A 543 3.11 -33.97 -21.88
N THR A 544 4.36 -33.62 -22.16
CA THR A 544 4.89 -33.54 -23.54
C THR A 544 4.91 -34.93 -24.17
N THR A 545 4.41 -35.03 -25.41
CA THR A 545 4.40 -36.30 -26.14
C THR A 545 5.77 -36.63 -26.75
N GLU A 546 6.82 -36.79 -25.94
CA GLU A 546 8.01 -37.56 -26.38
C GLU A 546 7.79 -39.04 -26.09
N GLY A 547 7.02 -39.65 -27.00
CA GLY A 547 6.72 -41.07 -26.99
C GLY A 547 6.05 -41.56 -28.26
N GLU A 548 6.58 -41.22 -29.44
CA GLU A 548 6.47 -42.04 -30.67
C GLU A 548 7.64 -41.83 -31.64
#